data_AF-A0A2N6FJQ6-F1
#
_entry.id   AF-A0A2N6FJQ6-F1
#
_cell.length_a   1.000
_cell.length_b   1.000
_cell.length_c   1.000
_cell.angle_alpha   90.00
_cell.angle_beta   90.00
_cell.angle_gamma   90.00
#
_symmetry.space_group_name_H-M   'P 1'
#
loop_
_entity.id
_entity.type
_entity.pdbx_description
1 polymer ?
#
loop_
_entity_poly.entity_id
_entity_poly.type
_entity_poly.pdbx_seq_one_letter_code
_entity_poly.pdbx_strand_id
1 'polypeptide(L)' 'MLKKFRKNEKGFTLIELLIVVAIIGILAAIAIPQFASYRQKAYNSAAQSDLKNMKTAMEAYFADYQEYPTFQ' A
#
# COMPACT_ATOMS: atom_id res chain seq x y z
N MET A 1 38.21 -46.68 4.24
CA MET A 1 36.75 -46.93 4.14
C MET A 1 36.00 -45.65 4.50
N LEU A 2 35.46 -44.93 3.52
CA LEU A 2 34.61 -43.74 3.76
C LEU A 2 33.15 -44.10 3.47
N LYS A 3 32.37 -44.28 4.54
CA LYS A 3 30.93 -44.52 4.47
C LYS A 3 30.23 -43.22 4.08
N LYS A 4 29.80 -43.11 2.82
CA LYS A 4 29.09 -41.95 2.29
C LYS A 4 27.64 -41.96 2.82
N PHE A 5 27.35 -41.11 3.79
CA PHE A 5 25.96 -40.83 4.22
C PHE A 5 25.24 -40.13 3.06
N ARG A 6 24.46 -40.88 2.27
CA ARG A 6 23.50 -40.28 1.35
C ARG A 6 22.40 -39.66 2.21
N LYS A 7 22.46 -38.36 2.46
CA LYS A 7 21.30 -37.60 2.95
C LYS A 7 20.17 -37.83 1.95
N ASN A 8 19.06 -38.38 2.42
CA ASN A 8 17.83 -38.47 1.65
C ASN A 8 17.30 -37.05 1.42
N GLU A 9 17.81 -36.38 0.38
CA GLU A 9 17.24 -35.12 -0.08
C GLU A 9 15.92 -35.46 -0.80
N LYS A 10 14.83 -35.42 -0.04
CA LYS A 10 13.48 -35.51 -0.58
C LYS A 10 13.22 -34.20 -1.34
N GLY A 11 13.05 -34.29 -2.65
CA GLY A 11 12.58 -33.17 -3.48
C GLY A 11 11.13 -32.79 -3.15
N PHE A 12 10.77 -31.54 -3.45
CA PHE A 12 9.41 -31.02 -3.29
C PHE A 12 8.46 -31.73 -4.26
N THR A 13 7.24 -32.03 -3.81
CA THR A 13 6.20 -32.62 -4.66
C THR A 13 5.47 -31.54 -5.47
N LEU A 14 4.96 -31.90 -6.64
CA LEU A 14 4.13 -31.00 -7.44
C LEU A 14 2.85 -30.58 -6.71
N ILE A 15 2.31 -31.45 -5.84
CA ILE A 15 1.12 -31.17 -5.04
C ILE A 15 1.41 -30.07 -4.03
N GLU A 16 2.55 -30.12 -3.33
CA GLU A 16 2.94 -29.08 -2.38
C GLU A 16 3.08 -27.72 -3.10
N LEU A 17 3.69 -27.70 -4.29
CA LEU A 17 3.82 -26.47 -5.06
C LEU A 17 2.45 -25.92 -5.49
N LEU A 18 1.56 -26.79 -5.96
CA LEU A 18 0.22 -26.41 -6.42
C LEU A 18 -0.60 -25.77 -5.29
N ILE A 19 -0.57 -26.36 -4.10
CA ILE A 19 -1.27 -25.80 -2.93
C ILE A 19 -0.72 -24.42 -2.57
N VAL A 20 0.60 -24.23 -2.61
CA VAL A 20 1.23 -22.93 -2.33
C VAL A 20 0.76 -21.86 -3.33
N VAL A 21 0.78 -22.16 -4.63
CA VAL A 21 0.35 -21.20 -5.66
C VAL A 21 -1.16 -20.91 -5.54
N ALA A 22 -1.97 -21.91 -5.18
CA ALA A 22 -3.40 -21.71 -4.93
C ALA A 22 -3.66 -20.76 -3.75
N ILE A 23 -2.96 -20.93 -2.63
CA ILE A 23 -3.07 -20.03 -1.46
C ILE A 23 -2.62 -18.61 -1.82
N ILE A 24 -1.48 -18.46 -2.51
CA ILE A 24 -0.99 -17.14 -2.97
C ILE A 24 -2.01 -16.49 -3.91
N GLY A 25 -2.63 -17.26 -4.81
CA GLY A 25 -3.66 -16.76 -5.72
C GLY A 25 -4.89 -16.22 -4.99
N ILE A 26 -5.39 -16.93 -3.97
CA ILE A 26 -6.52 -16.47 -3.14
C ILE A 26 -6.16 -15.18 -2.39
N LEU A 27 -4.98 -15.14 -1.77
CA LEU A 27 -4.51 -13.96 -1.05
C LEU A 27 -4.33 -12.76 -1.99
N ALA A 28 -3.75 -12.96 -3.18
CA ALA A 28 -3.55 -11.91 -4.17
C ALA A 28 -4.88 -11.36 -4.70
N ALA A 29 -5.87 -12.23 -4.94
CA ALA A 29 -7.19 -11.81 -5.41
C ALA A 29 -7.90 -10.84 -4.45
N ILE A 30 -7.69 -11.00 -3.13
CA ILE A 30 -8.24 -10.10 -2.10
C ILE A 30 -7.35 -8.88 -1.90
N ALA A 31 -6.03 -9.09 -1.82
CA ALA A 31 -5.07 -8.05 -1.45
C ALA A 31 -4.93 -6.96 -2.53
N ILE A 32 -4.94 -7.30 -3.82
CA ILE A 32 -4.76 -6.35 -4.92
C ILE A 32 -5.86 -5.25 -4.94
N PRO A 33 -7.16 -5.58 -4.99
CA PRO A 33 -8.21 -4.56 -4.99
C PRO A 33 -8.25 -3.77 -3.67
N GLN A 34 -8.00 -4.43 -2.54
CA GLN A 34 -7.95 -3.77 -1.23
C GLN A 34 -6.81 -2.73 -1.16
N PHE A 35 -5.62 -3.09 -1.64
CA PHE A 35 -4.47 -2.19 -1.70
C PHE A 35 -4.74 -0.98 -2.62
N ALA A 36 -5.35 -1.20 -3.78
CA ALA A 36 -5.74 -0.11 -4.68
C ALA A 36 -6.73 0.86 -4.00
N SER A 37 -7.72 0.35 -3.27
CA SER A 37 -8.67 1.16 -2.51
C SER A 37 -7.98 1.95 -1.39
N TYR A 38 -7.08 1.32 -0.63
CA TYR A 38 -6.34 2.02 0.42
C TYR A 38 -5.44 3.12 -0.13
N ARG A 39 -4.76 2.87 -1.25
CA ARG A 39 -3.96 3.90 -1.92
C ARG A 39 -4.81 5.10 -2.35
N GLN A 40 -5.99 4.85 -2.92
CA GLN A 40 -6.91 5.94 -3.28
C GLN A 40 -7.37 6.73 -2.05
N LYS A 41 -7.71 6.04 -0.95
CA LYS A 41 -8.07 6.70 0.31
C LYS A 41 -6.91 7.55 0.85
N ALA A 42 -5.68 7.04 0.80
CA ALA A 42 -4.50 7.78 1.22
C ALA A 42 -4.31 9.07 0.40
N TYR A 43 -4.44 9.01 -0.93
CA TYR A 43 -4.39 10.20 -1.78
C TYR A 43 -5.50 11.20 -1.45
N ASN A 44 -6.73 10.74 -1.24
CA ASN A 44 -7.84 11.61 -0.86
C ASN A 44 -7.59 12.27 0.51
N SER A 45 -7.09 11.51 1.48
CA SER A 45 -6.76 12.05 2.81
C SER A 45 -5.62 13.06 2.75
N ALA A 46 -4.59 12.83 1.94
CA ALA A 46 -3.52 13.80 1.71
C ALA A 46 -4.06 15.09 1.10
N ALA A 47 -4.83 14.99 0.02
CA ALA A 47 -5.46 16.15 -0.62
C ALA A 47 -6.38 16.94 0.35
N GLN A 48 -7.17 16.24 1.18
CA GLN A 48 -7.99 16.89 2.21
C GLN A 48 -7.15 17.63 3.25
N SER A 49 -6.02 17.05 3.66
CA SER A 49 -5.08 17.70 4.58
C SER A 49 -4.47 18.95 3.96
N ASP A 50 -4.06 18.88 2.69
CA ASP A 50 -3.49 20.01 1.97
C ASP A 50 -4.51 21.16 1.83
N LEU A 51 -5.75 20.84 1.45
CA LEU A 51 -6.84 21.82 1.39
C LEU A 51 -7.13 22.45 2.74
N LYS A 52 -7.09 21.68 3.83
CA LYS A 52 -7.27 22.21 5.19
C LYS A 52 -6.14 23.18 5.55
N ASN A 53 -4.90 22.82 5.24
CA ASN A 53 -3.74 23.69 5.46
C ASN A 53 -3.85 24.99 4.66
N MET A 54 -4.22 24.91 3.38
CA MET A 54 -4.47 26.08 2.54
C MET A 54 -5.58 26.96 3.10
N LYS A 55 -6.70 26.36 3.51
CA LYS A 55 -7.81 27.09 4.14
C LYS A 55 -7.32 27.85 5.38
N THR A 56 -6.59 27.20 6.27
CA THR A 56 -6.05 27.86 7.46
C THR A 56 -5.10 29.02 7.11
N ALA A 57 -4.26 28.85 6.08
CA ALA A 57 -3.38 29.93 5.62
C ALA A 57 -4.18 31.11 5.02
N MET A 58 -5.22 30.82 4.24
CA MET A 58 -6.12 31.85 3.67
C MET A 58 -6.90 32.60 4.76
N GLU A 59 -7.41 31.88 5.76
CA GLU A 59 -8.11 32.48 6.91
C GLU A 59 -7.17 33.36 7.73
N ALA A 60 -5.91 32.95 7.92
CA ALA A 60 -4.90 33.77 8.58
C ALA A 60 -4.60 35.06 7.79
N TYR A 61 -4.42 34.96 6.47
CA TYR A 61 -4.24 36.13 5.61
C TYR A 61 -5.45 37.07 5.66
N PHE A 62 -6.67 36.54 5.60
CA PHE A 62 -7.87 37.35 5.72
C PHE A 62 -7.98 38.04 7.08
N ALA A 63 -7.56 37.39 8.17
CA ALA A 63 -7.55 38.01 9.50
C ALA A 63 -6.62 39.24 9.57
N ASP A 64 -5.49 39.20 8.85
CA ASP A 64 -4.51 40.28 8.84
C ASP A 64 -4.87 41.41 7.86
N TYR A 65 -5.40 41.08 6.67
CA TYR A 65 -5.58 42.04 5.56
C TYR A 65 -7.04 42.34 5.21
N GLN A 66 -8.00 41.65 5.83
CA GLN A 66 -9.45 41.73 5.53
C GLN A 66 -9.83 41.41 4.07
N GLU A 67 -8.95 40.76 3.33
CA GLU A 67 -9.16 40.32 1.95
C GLU A 67 -8.53 38.93 1.77
N TYR A 68 -9.04 38.11 0.85
CA TYR A 68 -8.40 36.83 0.51
C TYR A 68 -7.25 37.04 -0.50
N PRO A 69 -6.21 36.21 -0.47
CA PRO A 69 -5.10 36.34 -1.41
C PRO A 69 -5.59 36.12 -2.85
N THR A 70 -5.25 37.06 -3.74
CA THR A 70 -5.54 36.96 -5.17
C THR A 70 -4.39 36.25 -5.89
N PHE A 71 -4.72 35.42 -6.88
CA PHE A 71 -3.70 34.85 -7.76
C PHE A 71 -3.25 35.95 -8.73
N GLN A 72 -1.97 36.30 -8.67
CA GLN A 72 -1.34 37.21 -9.63
C GLN A 72 -1.07 36.49 -10.96
#